data_AF-A0A0H2ZXG2-F1
#
_entry.id   AF-A0A0H2ZXG2-F1
#
_cell.length_a   1.000
_cell.length_b   1.000
_cell.length_c   1.000
_cell.angle_alpha   90.00
_cell.angle_beta   90.00
_cell.angle_gamma   90.00
#
_symmetry.space_group_name_H-M   'P 1'
#
loop_
_entity.id
_entity.type
_entity.pdbx_description
1 polymer ?
#
loop_
_entity_poly.entity_id
_entity_poly.type
_entity_poly.pdbx_seq_one_letter_code
_entity_poly.pdbx_strand_id
1 'polypeptide(L)'
;MDWHVRQRHPGAAPSEVQDETLAVIRSMVSDGLVRLGAQVMVGEHLGGVATEGERFVAWDQPLERSMHKISHVYLKHYDDPEKWMYAAWMQLTDKGEQLARSFEQADLDSYRKFQ
;
A
#
# COMPACT_ATOMS: atom_id res chain seq x y z
N MET A 1 4.31 -0.62 -4.13
CA MET A 1 4.49 -2.04 -3.73
C MET A 1 5.01 -2.84 -4.92
N ASP A 2 4.21 -3.13 -5.95
CA ASP A 2 4.64 -3.84 -7.18
C ASP A 2 5.97 -3.34 -7.75
N TRP A 3 6.11 -2.01 -7.93
CA TRP A 3 7.36 -1.43 -8.43
C TRP A 3 8.60 -1.87 -7.64
N HIS A 4 8.53 -1.88 -6.30
CA HIS A 4 9.65 -2.30 -5.46
C HIS A 4 9.93 -3.81 -5.58
N VAL A 5 8.89 -4.63 -5.73
CA VAL A 5 9.05 -6.07 -5.96
C VAL A 5 9.79 -6.32 -7.27
N ARG A 6 9.43 -5.62 -8.35
CA ARG A 6 10.13 -5.69 -9.64
C ARG A 6 11.59 -5.27 -9.56
N GLN A 7 11.90 -4.21 -8.79
CA GLN A 7 13.28 -3.77 -8.59
C GLN A 7 14.12 -4.80 -7.83
N ARG A 8 13.51 -5.52 -6.88
CA ARG A 8 14.19 -6.56 -6.09
C ARG A 8 14.42 -7.84 -6.89
N HIS A 9 13.56 -8.14 -7.86
CA HIS A 9 13.62 -9.34 -8.70
C HIS A 9 13.67 -9.02 -10.18
N PRO A 10 14.80 -8.48 -10.68
CA PRO A 10 14.95 -8.16 -12.09
C PRO A 10 14.82 -9.44 -12.94
N GLY A 11 13.84 -9.45 -13.85
CA GLY A 11 13.58 -10.57 -14.76
C GLY A 11 12.60 -11.63 -14.26
N ALA A 12 11.99 -11.44 -13.08
CA ALA A 12 10.92 -12.32 -12.61
C ALA A 12 9.71 -12.29 -13.55
N ALA A 13 8.98 -13.41 -13.61
CA ALA A 13 7.74 -13.48 -14.36
C ALA A 13 6.68 -12.58 -13.72
N PRO A 14 5.72 -12.02 -14.50
CA PRO A 14 4.63 -11.21 -13.96
C PRO A 14 3.87 -11.86 -12.80
N SER A 15 3.63 -13.17 -12.87
CA SER A 15 2.94 -13.92 -11.81
C SER A 15 3.72 -13.94 -10.49
N GLU A 16 5.06 -14.03 -10.54
CA GLU A 16 5.90 -14.03 -9.34
C GLU A 16 5.85 -12.66 -8.65
N VAL A 17 5.92 -11.58 -9.44
CA VAL A 17 5.76 -10.22 -8.94
C VAL A 17 4.38 -10.01 -8.33
N GLN A 18 3.34 -10.54 -8.97
CA GLN A 18 1.96 -10.44 -8.49
C GLN A 18 1.77 -11.16 -7.16
N ASP A 19 2.24 -12.41 -7.06
CA ASP A 19 2.14 -13.25 -5.87
C ASP A 19 2.88 -12.61 -4.69
N GLU A 20 4.11 -12.13 -4.89
CA GLU A 20 4.87 -11.46 -3.84
C GLU A 20 4.21 -10.13 -3.43
N THR A 21 3.71 -9.34 -4.38
CA THR A 21 3.01 -8.09 -4.06
C THR A 21 1.79 -8.35 -3.17
N LEU A 22 0.98 -9.35 -3.50
CA LEU A 22 -0.19 -9.74 -2.70
C LEU A 22 0.22 -10.32 -1.34
N ALA A 23 1.30 -11.10 -1.28
CA ALA A 23 1.84 -11.63 -0.04
C ALA A 23 2.33 -10.53 0.91
N VAL A 24 3.02 -9.51 0.40
CA VAL A 24 3.48 -8.36 1.17
C VAL A 24 2.31 -7.53 1.70
N ILE A 25 1.28 -7.28 0.88
CA ILE A 25 0.07 -6.57 1.34
C ILE A 25 -0.59 -7.37 2.48
N ARG A 26 -0.75 -8.68 2.30
CA ARG A 26 -1.33 -9.56 3.31
C ARG A 26 -0.52 -9.54 4.61
N SER A 27 0.81 -9.63 4.56
CA SER A 27 1.64 -9.65 5.76
C SER A 27 1.54 -8.34 6.53
N MET A 28 1.63 -7.18 5.87
CA MET A 28 1.52 -5.89 6.55
C MET A 28 0.18 -5.71 7.26
N VAL A 29 -0.92 -6.19 6.66
CA VAL A 29 -2.24 -6.11 7.29
C VAL A 29 -2.36 -7.10 8.46
N SER A 30 -1.92 -8.34 8.27
CA SER A 30 -1.92 -9.37 9.31
C SER A 30 -1.05 -8.99 10.52
N ASP A 31 0.09 -8.35 10.26
CA ASP A 31 0.99 -7.83 11.29
C ASP A 31 0.45 -6.56 11.94
N GLY A 32 -0.68 -6.04 11.47
CA GLY A 32 -1.33 -4.84 11.99
C GLY A 32 -0.55 -3.56 11.71
N LEU A 33 0.30 -3.53 10.68
CA LEU A 33 1.08 -2.36 10.27
C LEU A 33 0.26 -1.39 9.43
N VAL A 34 -0.69 -1.91 8.64
CA VAL A 34 -1.57 -1.09 7.80
C VAL A 34 -3.03 -1.56 7.90
N ARG A 35 -3.95 -0.65 7.60
CA ARG A 35 -5.37 -0.94 7.35
C ARG A 35 -5.68 -0.75 5.88
N LEU A 36 -6.52 -1.63 5.34
CA LEU A 36 -7.07 -1.51 3.98
C LEU A 36 -8.34 -0.67 3.99
N GLY A 37 -8.52 0.13 2.96
CA GLY A 37 -9.68 0.99 2.83
C GLY A 37 -9.85 1.57 1.43
N ALA A 38 -10.78 2.50 1.33
CA ALA A 38 -10.98 3.32 0.16
C ALA A 38 -10.77 4.79 0.53
N GLN A 39 -10.31 5.56 -0.45
CA GLN A 39 -10.44 7.00 -0.42
C GLN A 39 -11.85 7.37 -0.89
N VAL A 40 -12.53 8.21 -0.13
CA VAL A 40 -13.84 8.74 -0.47
C VAL A 40 -13.80 10.26 -0.45
N MET A 41 -14.51 10.86 -1.41
CA MET A 41 -14.74 12.29 -1.46
C MET A 41 -15.84 12.68 -0.49
N VAL A 42 -15.58 13.67 0.36
CA VAL A 42 -16.47 14.22 1.36
C VAL A 42 -16.56 15.72 1.12
N GLY A 43 -17.68 16.16 0.56
CA GLY A 43 -17.91 17.57 0.20
C GLY A 43 -17.67 17.87 -1.28
N GLU A 44 -17.78 19.15 -1.63
CA GLU A 44 -17.60 19.64 -3.00
C GLU A 44 -16.10 19.67 -3.34
N HIS A 45 -15.69 19.02 -4.43
CA HIS A 45 -14.31 19.09 -4.91
C HIS A 45 -14.10 20.44 -5.59
N LEU A 46 -13.67 21.45 -4.83
CA LEU A 46 -13.53 22.83 -5.29
C LEU A 46 -12.37 23.06 -6.30
N GLY A 47 -11.69 21.99 -6.74
CA GLY A 47 -10.53 22.09 -7.63
C GLY A 47 -9.35 22.74 -6.91
N GLY A 48 -8.54 21.92 -6.23
CA GLY A 48 -7.39 22.36 -5.43
C GLY A 48 -6.60 21.16 -4.91
N VAL A 49 -5.51 21.41 -4.17
CA VAL A 49 -4.68 20.34 -3.58
C VAL A 49 -5.58 19.38 -2.81
N ALA A 50 -5.44 18.08 -3.10
CA ALA A 50 -6.28 16.93 -2.76
C ALA A 50 -6.74 16.77 -1.28
N THR A 51 -6.37 17.69 -0.38
CA THR A 51 -6.61 17.59 1.05
C THR A 51 -7.98 18.09 1.51
N GLU A 52 -8.64 18.98 0.76
CA GLU A 52 -9.97 19.46 1.11
C GLU A 52 -11.04 18.56 0.48
N GLY A 53 -11.32 17.45 1.17
CA GLY A 53 -12.46 16.57 0.88
C GLY A 53 -12.14 15.09 0.78
N GLU A 54 -10.88 14.70 0.63
CA GLU A 54 -10.52 13.28 0.60
C GLU A 54 -10.40 12.71 2.02
N ARG A 55 -11.14 11.63 2.30
CA ARG A 55 -11.02 10.87 3.55
C ARG A 55 -10.74 9.41 3.28
N PHE A 56 -9.84 8.84 4.07
CA PHE A 56 -9.69 7.40 4.16
C PHE A 56 -10.83 6.79 4.96
N VAL A 57 -11.48 5.77 4.42
CA VAL A 57 -12.45 4.93 5.12
C VAL A 57 -11.95 3.50 5.10
N ALA A 58 -11.65 2.99 6.29
CA ALA A 58 -11.25 1.60 6.48
C ALA A 58 -12.38 0.67 6.04
N TRP A 59 -12.03 -0.45 5.39
CA TRP A 59 -13.01 -1.47 5.08
C TRP A 59 -13.35 -2.28 6.33
N ASP A 60 -14.63 -2.34 6.67
CA ASP A 60 -15.15 -3.22 7.72
C ASP A 60 -15.50 -4.59 7.15
N GLN A 61 -14.47 -5.35 6.75
CA GLN A 61 -14.66 -6.71 6.24
C GLN A 61 -13.43 -7.58 6.53
N PRO A 62 -13.59 -8.93 6.54
CA PRO A 62 -12.48 -9.85 6.78
C PRO A 62 -11.34 -9.67 5.78
N LEU A 63 -10.10 -9.88 6.24
CA LEU A 63 -8.89 -9.75 5.42
C LEU A 63 -8.99 -10.57 4.13
N GLU A 64 -9.44 -11.82 4.19
CA GLU A 64 -9.59 -12.65 2.99
C GLU A 64 -10.50 -12.03 1.93
N ARG A 65 -11.58 -11.38 2.35
CA ARG A 65 -12.51 -10.71 1.44
C ARG A 65 -11.85 -9.48 0.80
N SER A 66 -11.07 -8.73 1.59
CA SER A 66 -10.28 -7.59 1.09
C SER A 66 -9.20 -8.04 0.11
N MET A 67 -8.47 -9.10 0.44
CA MET A 67 -7.43 -9.66 -0.44
C MET A 67 -8.01 -10.20 -1.73
N HIS A 68 -9.16 -10.87 -1.68
CA HIS A 68 -9.86 -11.34 -2.88
C HIS A 68 -10.29 -10.19 -3.79
N LYS A 69 -10.81 -9.09 -3.21
CA LYS A 69 -11.17 -7.88 -3.97
C LYS A 69 -9.93 -7.29 -4.66
N ILE A 70 -8.83 -7.14 -3.93
CA ILE A 70 -7.58 -6.57 -4.45
C ILE A 70 -7.02 -7.46 -5.56
N SER A 71 -6.90 -8.77 -5.32
CA SER A 71 -6.34 -9.70 -6.29
C SER A 71 -7.18 -9.74 -7.57
N HIS A 72 -8.52 -9.71 -7.45
CA HIS A 72 -9.38 -9.71 -8.62
C HIS A 72 -9.12 -8.53 -9.56
N VAL A 73 -9.01 -7.30 -9.02
CA VAL A 73 -8.78 -6.10 -9.84
C VAL A 73 -7.34 -6.07 -10.35
N TYR A 74 -6.38 -6.35 -9.47
CA TYR A 74 -4.95 -6.30 -9.77
C TYR A 74 -4.53 -7.30 -10.84
N LEU A 75 -4.94 -8.56 -10.72
CA LEU A 75 -4.58 -9.60 -11.69
C LEU A 75 -5.27 -9.38 -13.03
N LYS A 76 -6.56 -9.00 -13.02
CA LYS A 76 -7.35 -8.81 -14.24
C LYS A 76 -6.87 -7.64 -15.09
N HIS A 77 -6.36 -6.59 -14.45
CA HIS A 77 -5.96 -5.36 -15.12
C HIS A 77 -4.46 -5.08 -15.04
N TYR A 78 -3.64 -6.09 -14.74
CA TYR A 78 -2.23 -5.90 -14.39
C TYR A 78 -1.43 -5.01 -15.37
N ASP A 79 -1.67 -5.17 -16.67
CA ASP A 79 -0.99 -4.41 -17.73
C ASP A 79 -1.45 -2.94 -17.84
N ASP A 80 -2.46 -2.53 -17.07
CA ASP A 80 -3.04 -1.19 -17.03
C ASP A 80 -3.05 -0.66 -15.58
N PRO A 81 -1.93 -0.06 -15.12
CA PRO A 81 -1.79 0.46 -13.77
C PRO A 81 -2.90 1.40 -13.32
N GLU A 82 -3.43 2.23 -14.20
CA GLU A 82 -4.49 3.18 -13.88
C GLU A 82 -5.77 2.48 -13.41
N LYS A 83 -6.03 1.27 -13.91
CA LYS A 83 -7.21 0.49 -13.53
C LYS A 83 -7.12 -0.24 -12.20
N TRP A 84 -5.92 -0.44 -11.65
CA TRP A 84 -5.75 -1.18 -10.39
C TRP A 84 -5.01 -0.45 -9.29
N MET A 85 -4.27 0.64 -9.58
CA MET A 85 -3.50 1.35 -8.56
C MET A 85 -4.37 1.90 -7.43
N TYR A 86 -5.64 2.20 -7.73
CA TYR A 86 -6.63 2.69 -6.77
C TYR A 86 -7.59 1.60 -6.26
N ALA A 87 -7.29 0.31 -6.50
CA ALA A 87 -8.13 -0.81 -6.05
C ALA A 87 -8.25 -0.88 -4.51
N ALA A 88 -7.21 -0.41 -3.80
CA ALA A 88 -7.20 -0.26 -2.36
C ALA A 88 -6.29 0.90 -1.95
N TRP A 89 -6.67 1.55 -0.87
CA TRP A 89 -5.82 2.47 -0.13
C TRP A 89 -5.28 1.77 1.12
N MET A 90 -4.05 2.09 1.49
CA MET A 90 -3.39 1.61 2.70
C MET A 90 -3.07 2.79 3.61
N GLN A 91 -3.48 2.70 4.87
CA GLN A 91 -3.13 3.67 5.90
C GLN A 91 -2.29 2.97 6.97
N LEU A 92 -1.19 3.59 7.40
CA LEU A 92 -0.41 3.10 8.53
C LEU A 92 -1.29 3.09 9.80
N THR A 93 -1.12 2.06 10.61
CA THR A 93 -1.58 2.08 12.00
C THR A 93 -0.53 2.74 12.89
N ASP A 94 -0.85 2.99 14.15
CA ASP A 94 0.13 3.45 15.15
C ASP A 94 1.36 2.54 15.20
N LYS A 95 1.16 1.21 15.11
CA LYS A 95 2.25 0.23 15.03
C LYS A 95 3.08 0.39 13.76
N GLY A 96 2.42 0.59 12.62
CA GLY A 96 3.07 0.84 11.33
C GLY A 96 3.90 2.13 11.35
N GLU A 97 3.36 3.21 11.91
CA GLU A 97 4.07 4.48 12.06
C GLU A 97 5.30 4.34 12.96
N GLN A 98 5.16 3.66 14.10
CA GLN A 98 6.26 3.46 15.03
C GLN A 98 7.39 2.65 14.38
N LEU A 99 7.05 1.62 13.60
CA LEU A 99 8.02 0.85 12.82
C LEU A 99 8.69 1.71 11.74
N ALA A 100 7.93 2.48 10.97
CA ALA A 100 8.47 3.36 9.94
C ALA A 100 9.47 4.37 10.50
N ARG A 101 9.12 5.02 11.61
CA ARG A 101 10.01 5.96 12.34
C ARG A 101 11.30 5.29 12.81
N SER A 102 11.24 4.03 13.22
CA SER A 102 12.45 3.30 13.64
C SER A 102 13.45 3.09 12.50
N PHE A 103 12.96 2.89 11.27
CA PHE A 103 13.82 2.79 10.09
C PHE A 103 14.41 4.13 9.72
N GLU A 104 13.62 5.21 9.74
CA GLU A 104 14.12 6.58 9.50
C GLU A 104 15.23 6.94 10.49
N GLN A 105 15.05 6.61 11.77
CA GLN A 105 16.04 6.87 12.79
C GLN A 105 17.32 6.05 12.57
N ALA A 106 17.19 4.76 12.24
CA ALA A 106 18.33 3.91 11.93
C ALA A 106 19.11 4.40 10.70
N ASP A 107 18.41 4.89 9.67
CA ASP A 107 19.02 5.45 8.48
C ASP A 107 19.80 6.73 8.82
N LEU A 108 19.19 7.67 9.56
CA LEU A 108 19.87 8.89 10.04
C LEU A 108 21.10 8.60 10.90
N ASP A 109 21.02 7.61 11.79
CA ASP A 109 22.14 7.20 12.63
C ASP A 109 23.25 6.52 11.82
N SER A 110 22.93 5.90 10.68
CA SER A 110 23.94 5.37 9.76
C SER A 110 24.77 6.49 9.12
N TYR A 111 24.13 7.59 8.69
CA TYR A 111 24.83 8.75 8.11
C TYR A 111 25.71 9.48 9.12
N ARG A 112 25.30 9.55 10.39
CA ARG A 112 26.08 10.19 11.47
C ARG A 112 27.38 9.44 11.81
N LYS A 113 27.48 8.14 11.53
CA LYS A 113 28.69 7.34 11.78
C LYS A 113 29.82 7.58 10.77
N PHE A 114 29.56 8.33 9.70
CA PHE A 114 30.53 8.68 8.67
C PHE A 114 30.93 10.17 8.69
N GLN A 115 30.57 10.90 9.77
CA GLN A 115 31.06 12.24 10.10
C GLN A 115 32.08 12.16 11.24
#